data_AF-A0A3P3XN91-F1
#
_entry.id   AF-A0A3P3XN91-F1
#
_cell.length_a   1.000
_cell.length_b   1.000
_cell.length_c   1.000
_cell.angle_alpha   90.00
_cell.angle_beta   90.00
_cell.angle_gamma   90.00
#
_symmetry.space_group_name_H-M   'P 1'
#
loop_
_entity.id
_entity.type
_entity.pdbx_description
1 polymer ?
#
loop_
_entity_poly.entity_id
_entity_poly.type
_entity_poly.pdbx_seq_one_letter_code
_entity_poly.pdbx_strand_id
1 'polypeptide(L)'
;MRTKTAIIVAVCLLVGAALQSFALEQEGEAFDPALWSFIPGEPLSQDACAAAVGGDVRMSLNQNRTKLTVNVIDNEYEARLGRIPPEQVLEFDVHNRVVNTTQAPFMPAKAAGRTLAASASVTTKPSQFPEGYWTVTAVKPRSDKYGPYMLSTNAVGNVEVYVSDGTGGQLSIGTYSDLGYALHSNTNAFNVSKSYGCLILKQEDVAMLAGILRQDRAENAKAVQKILVRSPGRIFDR
;
A
#
# COMPACT_ATOMS: atom_id res chain seq x y z
N MET A 1 -48.93 -52.39 5.49
CA MET A 1 -48.50 -51.45 4.43
C MET A 1 -47.00 -51.65 4.26
N ARG A 2 -46.52 -52.36 3.22
CA ARG A 2 -46.13 -51.81 1.89
C ARG A 2 -45.35 -50.49 2.04
N THR A 3 -44.12 -50.26 1.59
CA THR A 3 -43.19 -50.94 0.66
C THR A 3 -41.90 -50.07 0.62
N LYS A 4 -40.72 -50.70 0.49
CA LYS A 4 -39.58 -50.37 -0.43
C LYS A 4 -39.06 -48.90 -0.45
N THR A 5 -37.77 -48.60 -0.38
CA THR A 5 -36.72 -49.02 -1.33
C THR A 5 -35.33 -48.66 -0.77
N ALA A 6 -34.41 -49.63 -0.75
CA ALA A 6 -32.97 -49.44 -0.67
C ALA A 6 -32.35 -49.54 -2.08
N ILE A 7 -31.03 -49.29 -2.20
CA ILE A 7 -30.04 -49.85 -3.18
C ILE A 7 -29.30 -48.73 -3.95
N ILE A 8 -28.04 -48.39 -3.57
CA ILE A 8 -26.73 -48.94 -4.03
C ILE A 8 -26.37 -48.36 -5.43
N VAL A 9 -25.17 -47.83 -5.70
CA VAL A 9 -23.98 -48.57 -6.18
C VAL A 9 -22.72 -47.71 -6.04
N ALA A 10 -21.67 -48.38 -5.56
CA ALA A 10 -20.29 -47.94 -5.42
C ALA A 10 -19.48 -48.06 -6.73
N VAL A 11 -18.42 -47.26 -6.83
CA VAL A 11 -17.10 -47.59 -7.42
C VAL A 11 -17.05 -48.18 -8.84
N CYS A 12 -16.57 -47.37 -9.79
CA CYS A 12 -15.76 -47.80 -10.93
C CYS A 12 -14.56 -46.83 -11.00
N LEU A 13 -13.40 -47.22 -10.46
CA LEU A 13 -12.27 -47.78 -11.21
C LEU A 13 -11.49 -46.73 -12.00
N LEU A 14 -10.30 -46.46 -11.46
CA LEU A 14 -9.06 -46.20 -12.19
C LEU A 14 -9.03 -46.93 -13.55
N VAL A 15 -8.60 -46.19 -14.58
CA VAL A 15 -7.70 -46.55 -15.70
C VAL A 15 -8.18 -45.84 -16.96
N GLY A 16 -7.38 -44.85 -17.37
CA GLY A 16 -7.49 -44.14 -18.64
C GLY A 16 -6.17 -43.42 -18.91
N ALA A 17 -5.06 -44.16 -18.86
CA ALA A 17 -3.81 -43.74 -19.49
C ALA A 17 -3.93 -43.93 -21.01
N ALA A 18 -3.10 -43.18 -21.75
CA ALA A 18 -3.02 -43.03 -23.21
C ALA A 18 -4.03 -42.02 -23.76
N LEU A 19 -3.61 -40.87 -24.26
CA LEU A 19 -2.73 -40.74 -25.43
C LEU A 19 -1.72 -39.58 -25.30
N GLN A 20 -0.44 -39.89 -25.45
CA GLN A 20 0.57 -38.95 -25.96
C GLN A 20 0.50 -38.92 -27.49
N SER A 21 0.85 -37.78 -28.12
CA SER A 21 1.80 -37.71 -29.25
C SER A 21 2.05 -36.27 -29.75
N PHE A 22 3.28 -35.81 -29.44
CA PHE A 22 4.23 -35.03 -30.24
C PHE A 22 4.00 -33.57 -30.72
N ALA A 23 4.93 -32.73 -30.22
CA ALA A 23 5.82 -31.83 -30.95
C ALA A 23 5.30 -30.47 -31.49
N LEU A 24 5.85 -29.40 -30.90
CA LEU A 24 6.62 -28.42 -31.66
C LEU A 24 7.70 -27.81 -30.75
N GLU A 25 8.96 -28.06 -31.11
CA GLU A 25 10.07 -27.15 -30.84
C GLU A 25 9.69 -25.78 -31.40
N GLN A 26 9.56 -24.78 -30.54
CA GLN A 26 9.67 -23.39 -30.95
C GLN A 26 10.82 -22.80 -30.16
N GLU A 27 11.94 -22.61 -30.86
CA GLU A 27 12.97 -21.64 -30.49
C GLU A 27 12.27 -20.30 -30.25
N GLY A 28 12.08 -19.96 -28.97
CA GLY A 28 11.83 -18.62 -28.51
C GLY A 28 12.97 -18.32 -27.56
N GLU A 29 13.76 -17.30 -27.90
CA GLU A 29 14.96 -16.88 -27.19
C GLU A 29 14.83 -17.04 -25.66
N ALA A 30 15.89 -17.57 -25.04
CA ALA A 30 16.02 -17.59 -23.60
C ALA A 30 15.70 -16.19 -23.06
N PHE A 31 14.57 -16.07 -22.37
CA PHE A 31 14.25 -14.87 -21.62
C PHE A 31 15.35 -14.74 -20.57
N ASP A 32 16.25 -13.78 -20.78
CA ASP A 32 17.41 -13.58 -19.93
C ASP A 32 16.93 -13.22 -18.51
N PRO A 33 17.11 -14.11 -17.51
CA PRO A 33 16.78 -13.82 -16.12
C PRO A 33 17.62 -12.65 -15.58
N ALA A 34 18.70 -12.26 -16.27
CA ALA A 34 19.54 -11.13 -15.89
C ALA A 34 18.81 -9.78 -16.00
N LEU A 35 17.72 -9.65 -16.75
CA LEU A 35 17.00 -8.38 -16.83
C LEU A 35 16.37 -7.97 -15.48
N TRP A 36 16.09 -8.94 -14.60
CA TRP A 36 15.60 -8.71 -13.24
C TRP A 36 16.70 -8.68 -12.17
N SER A 37 17.93 -9.10 -12.51
CA SER A 37 19.07 -8.98 -11.60
C SER A 37 19.47 -7.52 -11.29
N PHE A 38 18.93 -6.55 -12.07
CA PHE A 38 19.22 -5.12 -11.92
C PHE A 38 18.18 -4.33 -11.12
N ILE A 39 17.14 -4.96 -10.59
CA ILE A 39 16.37 -4.38 -9.48
C ILE A 39 16.61 -5.26 -8.25
N PRO A 40 17.79 -5.18 -7.62
CA PRO A 40 17.91 -5.66 -6.26
C PRO A 40 16.96 -4.80 -5.43
N GLY A 41 15.83 -5.39 -5.02
CA GLY A 41 15.28 -5.00 -3.74
C GLY A 41 16.42 -5.17 -2.76
N GLU A 42 16.91 -4.06 -2.17
CA GLU A 42 18.03 -4.11 -1.23
C GLU A 42 17.79 -5.27 -0.25
N PRO A 43 18.71 -6.25 -0.17
CA PRO A 43 18.56 -7.32 0.79
C PRO A 43 18.54 -6.66 2.17
N LEU A 44 17.43 -6.89 2.89
CA LEU A 44 17.29 -6.38 4.24
C LEU A 44 18.46 -6.91 5.08
N SER A 45 19.07 -6.03 5.88
CA SER A 45 20.10 -6.45 6.83
C SER A 45 19.55 -7.53 7.76
N GLN A 46 20.43 -8.35 8.34
CA GLN A 46 20.02 -9.41 9.27
C GLN A 46 19.19 -8.85 10.45
N ASP A 47 19.51 -7.64 10.91
CA ASP A 47 18.75 -6.92 11.94
C ASP A 47 17.42 -6.36 11.40
N ALA A 48 17.36 -5.88 10.16
CA ALA A 48 16.11 -5.48 9.51
C ALA A 48 15.20 -6.68 9.22
N CYS A 49 15.76 -7.85 8.92
CA CYS A 49 15.08 -9.13 8.78
C CYS A 49 14.58 -9.66 10.13
N ALA A 50 15.38 -9.56 11.20
CA ALA A 50 14.99 -9.96 12.55
C ALA A 50 13.95 -8.99 13.16
N ALA A 51 14.00 -7.71 12.80
CA ALA A 51 12.98 -6.71 13.14
C ALA A 51 11.74 -6.79 12.22
N ALA A 52 11.85 -7.43 11.05
CA ALA A 52 10.74 -7.69 10.15
C ALA A 52 9.88 -8.84 10.68
N VAL A 53 9.12 -8.57 11.74
CA VAL A 53 7.95 -9.37 12.06
C VAL A 53 6.86 -8.99 11.05
N GLY A 54 6.75 -9.79 9.99
CA GLY A 54 5.62 -9.81 9.06
C GLY A 54 5.86 -9.23 7.66
N GLY A 55 5.09 -9.73 6.70
CA GLY A 55 5.01 -9.21 5.36
C GLY A 55 4.18 -10.11 4.48
N ASP A 56 2.97 -9.68 4.13
CA ASP A 56 2.27 -10.16 2.94
C ASP A 56 1.63 -8.87 2.32
N VAL A 57 1.98 -8.59 1.06
CA VAL A 57 1.98 -7.27 0.35
C VAL A 57 3.02 -6.23 0.81
N ARG A 58 4.01 -5.97 -0.05
CA ARG A 58 5.00 -4.88 0.07
C ARG A 58 4.82 -3.85 -1.03
N MET A 59 4.72 -2.59 -0.65
CA MET A 59 4.58 -1.48 -1.58
C MET A 59 5.82 -0.58 -1.52
N SER A 60 6.22 -0.03 -2.66
CA SER A 60 7.31 0.93 -2.77
C SER A 60 6.87 2.12 -3.63
N LEU A 61 6.92 3.31 -3.06
CA LEU A 61 6.70 4.56 -3.78
C LEU A 61 8.04 5.03 -4.36
N ASN A 62 8.07 5.30 -5.67
CA ASN A 62 9.26 5.85 -6.32
C ASN A 62 9.59 7.27 -5.80
N GLN A 63 10.81 7.72 -6.03
CA GLN A 63 11.30 9.03 -5.54
C GLN A 63 10.46 10.21 -6.05
N ASN A 64 9.95 10.11 -7.29
CA ASN A 64 9.11 11.14 -7.90
C ASN A 64 7.66 11.12 -7.37
N ARG A 65 7.29 10.12 -6.55
CA ARG A 65 5.93 9.94 -5.99
C ARG A 65 4.86 9.84 -7.07
N THR A 66 5.21 9.21 -8.19
CA THR A 66 4.37 9.02 -9.38
C THR A 66 4.00 7.57 -9.64
N LYS A 67 4.75 6.61 -9.07
CA LYS A 67 4.52 5.18 -9.25
C LYS A 67 4.59 4.46 -7.91
N LEU A 68 3.59 3.62 -7.66
CA LEU A 68 3.54 2.71 -6.52
C LEU A 68 3.68 1.28 -7.04
N THR A 69 4.83 0.65 -6.79
CA THR A 69 5.05 -0.77 -7.09
C THR A 69 4.51 -1.60 -5.92
N VAL A 70 3.72 -2.63 -6.21
CA VAL A 70 3.07 -3.50 -5.23
C VAL A 70 3.50 -4.94 -5.51
N ASN A 71 4.23 -5.52 -4.55
CA ASN A 71 4.67 -6.90 -4.57
C ASN A 71 3.78 -7.72 -3.64
N VAL A 72 2.99 -8.64 -4.19
CA VAL A 72 2.23 -9.65 -3.44
C VAL A 72 3.17 -10.83 -3.20
N ILE A 73 3.39 -11.18 -1.94
CA ILE A 73 4.39 -12.16 -1.52
C ILE A 73 3.65 -13.35 -0.95
N ASP A 74 4.08 -14.55 -1.34
CA ASP A 74 3.58 -15.80 -0.76
C ASP A 74 3.79 -15.81 0.77
N ASN A 75 2.86 -16.44 1.47
CA ASN A 75 2.92 -16.69 2.91
C ASN A 75 4.06 -17.64 3.32
N GLU A 76 4.71 -18.31 2.37
CA GLU A 76 5.90 -19.14 2.63
C GLU A 76 7.05 -18.37 3.28
N TYR A 77 7.75 -19.04 4.19
CA TYR A 77 8.85 -18.43 4.96
C TYR A 77 9.97 -17.89 4.06
N GLU A 78 10.36 -18.64 3.03
CA GLU A 78 11.45 -18.27 2.11
C GLU A 78 11.05 -17.08 1.21
N ALA A 79 9.79 -16.98 0.81
CA ALA A 79 9.25 -15.83 0.08
C ALA A 79 9.27 -14.56 0.95
N ARG A 80 8.94 -14.68 2.24
CA ARG A 80 9.05 -13.56 3.19
C ARG A 80 10.48 -13.10 3.42
N LEU A 81 11.47 -13.97 3.26
CA LEU A 81 12.89 -13.59 3.28
C LEU A 81 13.36 -12.96 1.95
N GLY A 82 12.50 -12.89 0.92
CA GLY A 82 12.84 -12.37 -0.40
C GLY A 82 13.71 -13.32 -1.23
N ARG A 83 13.75 -14.61 -0.87
CA ARG A 83 14.49 -15.64 -1.61
C ARG A 83 13.68 -16.24 -2.76
N ILE A 84 12.35 -16.14 -2.66
CA ILE A 84 11.42 -16.48 -3.73
C ILE A 84 10.86 -15.15 -4.27
N PRO A 85 10.75 -14.98 -5.60
CA PRO A 85 10.16 -13.78 -6.18
C PRO A 85 8.70 -13.61 -5.75
N PRO A 86 8.17 -12.38 -5.77
CA PRO A 86 6.75 -12.13 -5.50
C PRO A 86 5.84 -12.91 -6.48
N GLU A 87 4.69 -13.37 -6.00
CA GLU A 87 3.67 -14.01 -6.83
C GLU A 87 3.11 -13.05 -7.88
N GLN A 88 2.99 -11.77 -7.49
CA GLN A 88 2.48 -10.72 -8.35
C GLN A 88 3.25 -9.42 -8.11
N VAL A 89 3.62 -8.75 -9.21
CA VAL A 89 4.18 -7.39 -9.20
C VAL A 89 3.27 -6.50 -10.01
N LEU A 90 2.70 -5.48 -9.36
CA LEU A 90 1.81 -4.49 -9.99
C LEU A 90 2.43 -3.10 -9.89
N GLU A 91 2.16 -2.26 -10.88
CA GLU A 91 2.55 -0.86 -10.84
C GLU A 91 1.34 0.04 -11.05
N PHE A 92 1.07 0.89 -10.05
CA PHE A 92 -0.02 1.86 -10.12
C PHE A 92 0.51 3.27 -10.35
N ASP A 93 -0.19 4.01 -11.21
CA ASP A 93 -0.02 5.46 -11.30
C ASP A 93 -0.53 6.09 -10.00
N VAL A 94 0.31 6.89 -9.36
CA VAL A 94 -0.07 7.66 -8.18
C VAL A 94 0.35 9.10 -8.32
N HIS A 95 -0.19 9.99 -7.48
CA HIS A 95 0.39 11.31 -7.32
C HIS A 95 0.27 11.78 -5.88
N ASN A 96 1.20 12.64 -5.47
CA ASN A 96 1.21 13.26 -4.15
C ASN A 96 1.25 14.80 -4.24
N ARG A 97 0.37 15.35 -5.09
CA ARG A 97 0.17 16.80 -5.25
C ARG A 97 -0.58 17.34 -4.03
N VAL A 98 0.06 18.25 -3.32
CA VAL A 98 -0.47 18.84 -2.09
C VAL A 98 -1.17 20.17 -2.38
N VAL A 99 -2.30 20.42 -1.75
CA VAL A 99 -2.98 21.73 -1.81
C VAL A 99 -2.09 22.78 -1.14
N ASN A 100 -1.81 23.89 -1.84
CA ASN A 100 -1.08 25.02 -1.25
C ASN A 100 -2.06 25.85 -0.39
N THR A 101 -2.08 25.60 0.92
CA THR A 101 -2.94 26.28 1.89
C THR A 101 -2.28 26.27 3.27
N THR A 102 -2.69 27.17 4.17
CA THR A 102 -2.36 27.15 5.60
C THR A 102 -3.58 26.81 6.47
N GLN A 103 -4.71 26.48 5.83
CA GLN A 103 -6.00 26.23 6.48
C GLN A 103 -6.40 24.74 6.46
N ALA A 104 -5.44 23.83 6.29
CA ALA A 104 -5.75 22.40 6.35
C ALA A 104 -6.03 21.96 7.81
N PRO A 105 -6.83 20.90 8.03
CA PRO A 105 -7.05 20.36 9.36
C PRO A 105 -5.74 19.85 10.00
N PHE A 106 -5.62 19.97 11.33
CA PHE A 106 -4.53 19.38 12.09
C PHE A 106 -4.94 18.03 12.70
N MET A 107 -4.15 16.98 12.49
CA MET A 107 -4.38 15.64 13.05
C MET A 107 -3.19 15.22 13.93
N PRO A 108 -3.06 15.75 15.15
CA PRO A 108 -1.86 15.61 15.97
C PRO A 108 -1.52 14.15 16.35
N ALA A 109 -0.30 13.72 16.01
CA ALA A 109 0.21 12.39 16.37
C ALA A 109 0.61 12.27 17.85
N LYS A 110 1.09 13.36 18.45
CA LYS A 110 1.68 13.37 19.81
C LYS A 110 0.82 14.14 20.81
N ALA A 111 1.02 13.87 22.10
CA ALA A 111 0.25 14.47 23.20
C ALA A 111 0.29 16.01 23.17
N ALA A 112 1.46 16.61 22.98
CA ALA A 112 1.61 18.06 22.91
C ALA A 112 0.72 18.70 21.82
N GLY A 113 0.69 18.11 20.62
CA GLY A 113 -0.17 18.57 19.53
C GLY A 113 -1.66 18.39 19.84
N ARG A 114 -2.03 17.31 20.54
CA ARG A 114 -3.43 17.08 20.98
C ARG A 114 -3.88 18.12 21.99
N THR A 115 -3.03 18.43 22.98
CA THR A 115 -3.31 19.48 23.97
C THR A 115 -3.48 20.83 23.28
N LEU A 116 -2.59 21.16 22.34
CA LEU A 116 -2.67 22.38 21.54
C LEU A 116 -4.00 22.46 20.77
N ALA A 117 -4.33 21.43 19.99
CA ALA A 117 -5.55 21.39 19.18
C ALA A 117 -6.86 21.40 20.00
N ALA A 118 -6.80 20.94 21.26
CA ALA A 118 -7.94 21.03 22.18
C ALA A 118 -8.11 22.44 22.78
N SER A 119 -7.01 23.21 22.88
CA SER A 119 -7.00 24.52 23.53
C SER A 119 -7.21 25.71 22.58
N ALA A 120 -6.93 25.53 21.28
CA ALA A 120 -6.99 26.59 20.29
C ALA A 120 -7.46 26.05 18.93
N SER A 121 -8.12 26.91 18.16
CA SER A 121 -8.38 26.63 16.74
C SER A 121 -7.08 26.77 15.97
N VAL A 122 -6.54 25.63 15.55
CA VAL A 122 -5.28 25.55 14.82
C VAL A 122 -5.49 24.93 13.44
N THR A 123 -4.72 25.41 12.47
CA THR A 123 -4.69 24.88 11.11
C THR A 123 -3.28 24.52 10.71
N THR A 124 -3.12 23.87 9.56
CA THR A 124 -1.81 23.40 9.10
C THR A 124 -1.53 23.80 7.66
N LYS A 125 -0.24 23.89 7.36
CA LYS A 125 0.26 23.78 5.99
C LYS A 125 0.53 22.29 5.72
N PRO A 126 -0.27 21.65 4.85
CA PRO A 126 -0.14 20.21 4.62
C PRO A 126 1.20 19.90 3.95
N SER A 127 1.73 18.71 4.23
CA SER A 127 2.97 18.20 3.65
C SER A 127 2.68 17.07 2.68
N GLN A 128 3.69 16.69 1.90
CA GLN A 128 3.65 15.42 1.17
C GLN A 128 3.56 14.23 2.13
N PHE A 129 3.19 13.08 1.59
CA PHE A 129 3.17 11.80 2.30
C PHE A 129 4.57 11.56 2.88
N PRO A 130 4.70 11.29 4.18
CA PRO A 130 6.01 11.29 4.82
C PRO A 130 6.88 10.14 4.32
N GLU A 131 8.18 10.40 4.23
CA GLU A 131 9.19 9.38 3.95
C GLU A 131 9.29 8.37 5.09
N GLY A 132 9.73 7.16 4.77
CA GLY A 132 9.91 6.10 5.76
C GLY A 132 9.17 4.82 5.41
N TYR A 133 8.97 4.00 6.42
CA TYR A 133 8.37 2.68 6.28
C TYR A 133 7.10 2.60 7.12
N TRP A 134 5.96 2.51 6.44
CA TRP A 134 4.64 2.69 7.04
C TRP A 134 3.78 1.45 6.81
N THR A 135 2.84 1.22 7.72
CA THR A 135 1.94 0.07 7.68
C THR A 135 0.54 0.53 7.30
N VAL A 136 -0.11 -0.19 6.39
CA VAL A 136 -1.55 -0.05 6.17
C VAL A 136 -2.27 -0.59 7.40
N THR A 137 -3.07 0.24 8.04
CA THR A 137 -3.76 -0.11 9.29
C THR A 137 -5.19 -0.58 9.02
N ALA A 138 -5.85 -0.02 8.00
CA ALA A 138 -7.22 -0.38 7.65
C ALA A 138 -7.52 -0.17 6.17
N VAL A 139 -8.39 -1.02 5.62
CA VAL A 139 -9.00 -0.87 4.30
C VAL A 139 -10.50 -0.67 4.49
N LYS A 140 -11.02 0.49 4.09
CA LYS A 140 -12.43 0.85 4.32
C LYS A 140 -13.11 1.25 3.00
N PRO A 141 -14.24 0.64 2.63
CA PRO A 141 -15.09 1.15 1.55
C PRO A 141 -15.55 2.57 1.84
N ARG A 142 -15.69 3.38 0.80
CA ARG A 142 -16.15 4.77 0.83
C ARG A 142 -17.07 5.04 -0.35
N SER A 143 -17.87 6.08 -0.23
CA SER A 143 -18.79 6.55 -1.28
C SER A 143 -18.82 8.08 -1.36
N ASP A 144 -17.80 8.73 -0.78
CA ASP A 144 -17.68 10.18 -0.70
C ASP A 144 -16.46 10.67 -1.50
N LYS A 145 -15.99 11.89 -1.22
CA LYS A 145 -14.88 12.54 -1.95
C LYS A 145 -13.56 11.74 -1.98
N TYR A 146 -13.42 10.68 -1.19
CA TYR A 146 -12.24 9.81 -1.15
C TYR A 146 -12.33 8.62 -2.13
N GLY A 147 -13.38 8.56 -2.96
CA GLY A 147 -13.59 7.49 -3.94
C GLY A 147 -14.08 6.17 -3.32
N PRO A 148 -13.88 5.01 -3.96
CA PRO A 148 -14.50 3.75 -3.53
C PRO A 148 -13.84 3.13 -2.29
N TYR A 149 -12.59 3.47 -2.00
CA TYR A 149 -11.83 2.93 -0.87
C TYR A 149 -10.86 3.95 -0.26
N MET A 150 -10.70 3.85 1.06
CA MET A 150 -9.66 4.53 1.84
C MET A 150 -8.76 3.47 2.49
N LEU A 151 -7.47 3.51 2.17
CA LEU A 151 -6.43 2.67 2.76
C LEU A 151 -5.66 3.50 3.78
N SER A 152 -6.05 3.40 5.05
CA SER A 152 -5.44 4.16 6.15
C SER A 152 -4.06 3.60 6.48
N THR A 153 -3.13 4.47 6.87
CA THR A 153 -1.79 4.07 7.31
C THR A 153 -1.48 4.58 8.72
N ASN A 154 -0.40 4.10 9.32
CA ASN A 154 0.16 4.67 10.54
C ASN A 154 1.23 5.74 10.26
N ALA A 155 1.27 6.29 9.04
CA ALA A 155 2.29 7.24 8.65
C ALA A 155 2.22 8.53 9.49
N VAL A 156 3.38 8.96 9.96
CA VAL A 156 3.55 10.16 10.77
C VAL A 156 4.42 11.15 10.01
N GLY A 157 3.84 12.28 9.64
CA GLY A 157 4.54 13.39 9.02
C GLY A 157 4.79 14.52 10.01
N ASN A 158 5.32 15.62 9.49
CA ASN A 158 5.48 16.85 10.24
C ASN A 158 4.91 17.99 9.41
N VAL A 159 4.06 18.80 10.04
CA VAL A 159 3.38 19.93 9.40
C VAL A 159 3.65 21.20 10.20
N GLU A 160 3.70 22.32 9.50
CA GLU A 160 3.70 23.63 10.14
C GLU A 160 2.29 23.95 10.61
N VAL A 161 2.16 24.35 11.86
CA VAL A 161 0.88 24.64 12.52
C VAL A 161 0.72 26.15 12.68
N TYR A 162 -0.49 26.63 12.47
CA TYR A 162 -0.85 28.04 12.48
C TYR A 162 -2.00 28.31 13.45
N VAL A 163 -2.00 29.51 14.03
CA VAL A 163 -3.12 30.10 14.78
C VAL A 163 -3.55 31.40 14.13
N SER A 164 -4.82 31.78 14.32
CA SER A 164 -5.29 33.11 13.93
C SER A 164 -4.53 34.21 14.69
N ASP A 165 -4.10 35.25 13.98
CA ASP A 165 -3.50 36.44 14.59
C ASP A 165 -4.54 37.48 15.07
N GLY A 166 -5.84 37.18 14.93
CA GLY A 166 -6.94 38.07 15.30
C GLY A 166 -7.24 39.20 14.30
N THR A 167 -6.41 39.37 13.27
CA THR A 167 -6.57 40.37 12.18
C THR A 167 -6.95 39.74 10.84
N GLY A 168 -7.19 38.42 10.83
CA GLY A 168 -7.50 37.64 9.64
C GLY A 168 -6.29 36.96 9.00
N GLY A 169 -5.09 37.18 9.54
CA GLY A 169 -3.88 36.46 9.17
C GLY A 169 -3.65 35.20 10.01
N GLN A 170 -2.54 34.53 9.74
CA GLN A 170 -2.16 33.26 10.36
C GLN A 170 -0.71 33.34 10.85
N LEU A 171 -0.48 33.06 12.12
CA LEU A 171 0.84 33.02 12.73
C LEU A 171 1.30 31.58 12.87
N SER A 172 2.48 31.26 12.32
CA SER A 172 3.11 29.97 12.51
C SER A 172 3.57 29.81 13.96
N ILE A 173 3.19 28.71 14.59
CA ILE A 173 3.53 28.37 15.98
C ILE A 173 4.48 27.17 16.07
N GLY A 174 5.09 26.80 14.94
CA GLY A 174 6.10 25.76 14.83
C GLY A 174 5.63 24.50 14.10
N THR A 175 6.48 23.48 14.13
CA THR A 175 6.27 22.22 13.41
C THR A 175 5.87 21.11 14.39
N TYR A 176 4.80 20.38 14.06
CA TYR A 176 4.27 19.31 14.89
C TYR A 176 4.07 18.02 14.10
N SER A 177 4.16 16.89 14.79
CA SER A 177 3.90 15.58 14.19
C SER A 177 2.40 15.39 13.90
N ASP A 178 2.10 14.93 12.69
CA ASP A 178 0.75 14.86 12.12
C ASP A 178 0.43 13.44 11.60
N LEU A 179 -0.85 13.10 11.58
CA LEU A 179 -1.42 11.83 11.10
C LEU A 179 -2.38 12.09 9.92
N GLY A 180 -3.00 11.02 9.42
CA GLY A 180 -4.07 11.12 8.42
C GLY A 180 -3.60 10.88 6.98
N TYR A 181 -2.33 10.56 6.78
CA TYR A 181 -1.78 10.14 5.50
C TYR A 181 -2.34 8.76 5.11
N ALA A 182 -2.96 8.69 3.94
CA ALA A 182 -3.61 7.49 3.43
C ALA A 182 -3.40 7.33 1.92
N LEU A 183 -3.79 6.17 1.38
CA LEU A 183 -3.94 5.94 -0.06
C LEU A 183 -5.44 5.92 -0.36
N HIS A 184 -5.89 6.73 -1.31
CA HIS A 184 -7.28 6.75 -1.76
C HIS A 184 -7.36 7.29 -3.18
N SER A 185 -8.56 7.39 -3.74
CA SER A 185 -8.77 8.11 -5.01
C SER A 185 -9.60 9.37 -4.77
N ASN A 186 -9.95 10.10 -5.81
CA ASN A 186 -10.77 11.30 -5.68
C ASN A 186 -11.98 11.19 -6.60
N THR A 187 -13.05 11.92 -6.28
CA THR A 187 -14.14 12.14 -7.22
C THR A 187 -13.72 13.08 -8.35
N ASN A 188 -12.72 13.93 -8.09
CA ASN A 188 -12.05 14.73 -9.12
C ASN A 188 -11.13 13.87 -10.00
N ALA A 189 -10.95 14.28 -11.26
CA ALA A 189 -10.06 13.58 -12.19
C ALA A 189 -8.61 13.49 -11.68
N PHE A 190 -8.01 12.31 -11.82
CA PHE A 190 -6.67 11.96 -11.34
C PHE A 190 -5.59 12.99 -11.74
N ASN A 191 -5.62 13.49 -12.98
CA ASN A 191 -4.58 14.38 -13.50
C ASN A 191 -4.59 15.79 -12.88
N VAL A 192 -5.68 16.19 -12.23
CA VAL A 192 -5.84 17.56 -11.66
C VAL A 192 -6.07 17.56 -10.16
N SER A 193 -6.40 16.40 -9.57
CA SER A 193 -6.72 16.33 -8.15
C SER A 193 -5.52 16.65 -7.26
N LYS A 194 -5.81 17.12 -6.04
CA LYS A 194 -4.85 17.43 -4.98
C LYS A 194 -5.38 16.92 -3.64
N SER A 195 -4.49 16.71 -2.68
CA SER A 195 -4.82 16.24 -1.33
C SER A 195 -4.10 17.08 -0.26
N TYR A 196 -4.36 16.78 1.01
CA TYR A 196 -3.59 17.32 2.14
C TYR A 196 -2.40 16.44 2.53
N GLY A 197 -1.92 15.58 1.61
CA GLY A 197 -0.74 14.75 1.83
C GLY A 197 -0.93 13.27 1.51
N CYS A 198 -2.17 12.82 1.28
CA CYS A 198 -2.47 11.46 0.84
C CYS A 198 -1.87 11.16 -0.55
N LEU A 199 -1.57 9.88 -0.79
CA LEU A 199 -1.28 9.35 -2.12
C LEU A 199 -2.61 9.11 -2.84
N ILE A 200 -2.74 9.69 -4.02
CA ILE A 200 -3.93 9.55 -4.84
C ILE A 200 -3.67 8.53 -5.94
N LEU A 201 -4.58 7.58 -6.11
CA LEU A 201 -4.63 6.57 -7.16
C LEU A 201 -5.85 6.79 -8.05
N LYS A 202 -5.91 6.13 -9.21
CA LYS A 202 -7.15 6.00 -9.97
C LYS A 202 -8.16 5.13 -9.20
N GLN A 203 -9.45 5.24 -9.53
CA GLN A 203 -10.51 4.56 -8.75
C GLN A 203 -10.44 3.04 -8.91
N GLU A 204 -10.16 2.57 -10.11
CA GLU A 204 -9.94 1.17 -10.44
C GLU A 204 -8.71 0.61 -9.73
N ASP A 205 -7.60 1.35 -9.72
CA ASP A 205 -6.34 0.95 -9.10
C ASP A 205 -6.49 0.82 -7.57
N VAL A 206 -7.14 1.79 -6.91
CA VAL A 206 -7.37 1.69 -5.46
C VAL A 206 -8.35 0.58 -5.10
N ALA A 207 -9.33 0.29 -5.96
CA ALA A 207 -10.25 -0.82 -5.74
C ALA A 207 -9.53 -2.18 -5.88
N MET A 208 -8.66 -2.33 -6.88
CA MET A 208 -7.81 -3.52 -7.05
C MET A 208 -6.89 -3.72 -5.84
N LEU A 209 -6.15 -2.68 -5.46
CA LEU A 209 -5.26 -2.73 -4.29
C LEU A 209 -6.03 -3.04 -3.00
N ALA A 210 -7.21 -2.45 -2.80
CA ALA A 210 -8.07 -2.77 -1.66
C ALA A 210 -8.49 -4.25 -1.64
N GLY A 211 -8.78 -4.84 -2.80
CA GLY A 211 -9.08 -6.27 -2.94
C GLY A 211 -7.92 -7.14 -2.48
N ILE A 212 -6.72 -6.87 -3.01
CA ILE A 212 -5.47 -7.58 -2.65
C ILE A 212 -5.23 -7.52 -1.14
N LEU A 213 -5.24 -6.31 -0.56
CA LEU A 213 -4.99 -6.12 0.88
C LEU A 213 -6.07 -6.77 1.77
N ARG A 214 -7.30 -6.88 1.30
CA ARG A 214 -8.37 -7.57 2.05
C ARG A 214 -8.23 -9.08 1.99
N GLN A 215 -7.90 -9.62 0.82
CA GLN A 215 -7.65 -11.04 0.64
C GLN A 215 -6.46 -11.50 1.48
N ASP A 216 -5.37 -10.75 1.42
CA ASP A 216 -4.16 -10.96 2.20
C ASP A 216 -4.43 -11.08 3.71
N ARG A 217 -5.23 -10.17 4.29
CA ARG A 217 -5.66 -10.26 5.69
C ARG A 217 -6.64 -11.39 5.99
N ALA A 218 -7.43 -11.80 4.99
CA ALA A 218 -8.38 -12.90 5.15
C ALA A 218 -7.65 -14.25 5.20
N GLU A 219 -6.60 -14.41 4.40
CA GLU A 219 -5.73 -15.58 4.39
C GLU A 219 -4.82 -15.61 5.62
N ASN A 220 -4.27 -14.46 6.02
CA ASN A 220 -3.45 -14.32 7.21
C ASN A 220 -3.85 -13.08 8.02
N ALA A 221 -4.57 -13.27 9.13
CA ALA A 221 -4.98 -12.16 10.00
C ALA A 221 -3.81 -11.37 10.63
N LYS A 222 -2.59 -11.94 10.62
CA LYS A 222 -1.35 -11.29 11.08
C LYS A 222 -0.50 -10.76 9.91
N ALA A 223 -1.02 -10.77 8.68
CA ALA A 223 -0.35 -10.21 7.53
C ALA A 223 0.01 -8.73 7.78
N VAL A 224 1.21 -8.34 7.36
CA VAL A 224 1.71 -6.99 7.58
C VAL A 224 1.95 -6.32 6.24
N GLN A 225 1.10 -5.36 5.92
CA GLN A 225 1.05 -4.68 4.65
C GLN A 225 1.77 -3.34 4.76
N LYS A 226 2.89 -3.18 4.05
CA LYS A 226 3.80 -2.04 4.28
C LYS A 226 4.07 -1.25 3.02
N ILE A 227 4.32 0.05 3.20
CA ILE A 227 4.66 1.02 2.17
C ILE A 227 6.01 1.63 2.52
N LEU A 228 6.98 1.44 1.63
CA LEU A 228 8.25 2.16 1.64
C LEU A 228 8.13 3.44 0.81
N VAL A 229 8.36 4.59 1.43
CA VAL A 229 8.46 5.88 0.76
C VAL A 229 9.92 6.34 0.80
N ARG A 230 10.59 6.27 -0.34
CA ARG A 230 12.01 6.62 -0.45
C ARG A 230 12.22 8.14 -0.38
N SER A 231 13.33 8.53 0.22
CA SER A 231 13.78 9.92 0.18
C SER A 231 14.26 10.29 -1.24
N PRO A 232 13.99 11.50 -1.73
CA PRO A 232 14.49 12.00 -3.02
C PRO A 232 16.02 12.07 -3.16
N GLY A 233 16.80 11.71 -2.12
CA GLY A 233 18.22 12.04 -2.04
C GLY A 233 19.19 10.95 -1.55
N ARG A 234 18.87 9.66 -1.65
CA ARG A 234 19.90 8.61 -1.49
C ARG A 234 19.89 7.68 -2.69
N ILE A 235 20.71 8.01 -3.67
CA ILE A 235 21.34 7.03 -4.54
C ILE A 235 22.35 6.33 -3.62
N PHE A 236 22.07 5.09 -3.21
CA PHE A 236 23.15 4.24 -2.75
C PHE A 236 23.87 3.79 -4.02
N ASP A 237 24.88 4.56 -4.44
CA ASP A 237 25.93 4.06 -5.32
C ASP A 237 26.70 3.01 -4.52
N ARG A 238 26.36 1.72 -4.69
CA ARG A 238 27.27 0.57 -4.54
C ARG A 238 26.80 -0.59 -5.41
#